data_AF-G4ZHK0-F1
#
_entry.id   AF-G4ZHK0-F1
#
_cell.length_a   1.000
_cell.length_b   1.000
_cell.length_c   1.000
_cell.angle_alpha   90.00
_cell.angle_beta   90.00
_cell.angle_gamma   90.00
#
_symmetry.space_group_name_H-M   'P 1'
#
loop_
_entity.id
_entity.type
_entity.pdbx_description
1 polymer ?
#
loop_
_entity_poly.entity_id
_entity_poly.type
_entity_poly.pdbx_seq_one_letter_code
_entity_poly.pdbx_strand_id
1 'polypeptide(L)'
;LVIDVERQIDLLTVPLAVDENEDEFDDADEPTVGEGVLHEEDVRAAILELVDLAIEEEFPREFKKELARIALRFDLFRVRLGADPPAKVPPMRIR
;
A
#
# COMPACT_ATOMS: atom_id res chain seq x y z
N LEU A 1 -2.87 40.54 6.11
CA LEU A 1 -3.25 39.63 5.01
C LEU A 1 -4.29 38.68 5.56
N VAL A 2 -5.57 39.01 5.36
CA VAL A 2 -6.68 38.18 5.80
C VAL A 2 -7.02 37.28 4.63
N ILE A 3 -6.87 35.97 4.82
CA ILE A 3 -7.31 34.99 3.83
C ILE A 3 -8.82 34.91 3.97
N ASP A 4 -9.52 35.39 2.95
CA ASP A 4 -10.97 35.32 2.86
C ASP A 4 -11.38 33.90 2.47
N VAL A 5 -11.70 33.11 3.49
CA VAL A 5 -12.00 31.67 3.38
C VAL A 5 -13.29 31.44 2.57
N GLU A 6 -14.24 32.37 2.62
CA GLU A 6 -15.53 32.23 1.94
C GLU A 6 -15.36 32.29 0.41
N ARG A 7 -14.54 33.22 -0.11
CA ARG A 7 -14.22 33.28 -1.56
C ARG A 7 -13.47 32.05 -2.06
N GLN A 8 -12.73 31.34 -1.21
CA GLN A 8 -12.01 30.13 -1.63
C GLN A 8 -12.93 28.92 -1.70
N ILE A 9 -13.95 28.84 -0.83
CA ILE A 9 -14.97 27.78 -0.91
C ILE A 9 -15.86 27.97 -2.15
N ASP A 10 -16.21 29.20 -2.51
CA ASP A 10 -16.95 29.46 -3.75
C ASP A 10 -16.18 29.05 -5.01
N LEU A 11 -14.83 29.16 -5.00
CA LEU A 11 -13.99 28.71 -6.12
C LEU A 11 -13.98 27.19 -6.27
N LEU A 12 -14.08 26.44 -5.16
CA LEU A 12 -14.18 24.98 -5.14
C LEU A 12 -15.60 24.46 -5.42
N THR A 13 -16.60 25.33 -5.32
CA THR A 13 -18.02 24.99 -5.54
C THR A 13 -18.43 25.17 -7.00
N VAL A 14 -17.55 25.68 -7.87
CA VAL A 14 -17.77 25.60 -9.32
C VAL A 14 -17.93 24.12 -9.67
N PRO A 15 -19.07 23.70 -10.23
CA PRO A 15 -19.21 22.36 -10.75
C PRO A 15 -18.20 22.27 -11.89
N LEU A 16 -17.07 21.64 -11.64
CA LEU A 16 -16.28 21.03 -12.71
C LEU A 16 -17.30 20.17 -13.44
N ALA A 17 -17.63 20.57 -14.66
CA ALA A 17 -18.42 19.74 -15.55
C ALA A 17 -17.74 18.37 -15.51
N VAL A 18 -18.41 17.42 -14.87
CA VAL A 18 -18.02 16.02 -14.86
C VAL A 18 -18.11 15.65 -16.33
N ASP A 19 -16.98 15.64 -17.01
CA ASP A 19 -16.88 14.97 -18.29
C ASP A 19 -17.16 13.50 -18.00
N GLU A 20 -18.30 13.04 -18.49
CA GLU A 20 -18.82 11.69 -18.27
C GLU A 20 -18.06 10.64 -19.11
N ASN A 21 -16.84 10.95 -19.54
CA ASN A 21 -16.06 10.11 -20.44
C ASN A 21 -14.75 9.72 -19.78
N GLU A 22 -14.68 8.41 -19.57
CA GLU A 22 -13.47 7.61 -19.38
C GLU A 22 -12.87 7.78 -17.98
N ASP A 23 -13.31 6.90 -17.10
CA ASP A 23 -12.59 6.56 -15.87
C ASP A 23 -11.20 6.05 -16.28
N GLU A 24 -10.24 6.96 -16.36
CA GLU A 24 -8.82 6.69 -16.73
C GLU A 24 -8.15 5.68 -15.76
N PHE A 25 -8.85 5.31 -14.68
CA PHE A 25 -8.44 4.28 -13.73
C PHE A 25 -8.96 2.88 -14.08
N ASP A 26 -9.88 2.72 -15.05
CA ASP A 26 -10.43 1.41 -15.47
C ASP A 26 -9.45 0.62 -16.37
N ASP A 27 -8.51 1.32 -17.01
CA ASP A 27 -7.45 0.72 -17.84
C ASP A 27 -6.19 0.33 -17.05
N ALA A 28 -6.14 0.64 -15.75
CA ALA A 28 -5.08 0.14 -14.90
C ALA A 28 -5.37 -1.32 -14.59
N ASP A 29 -4.61 -2.24 -15.20
CA ASP A 29 -4.57 -3.67 -14.84
C ASP A 29 -4.75 -3.81 -13.32
N GLU A 30 -5.97 -4.17 -12.90
CA GLU A 30 -6.31 -4.26 -11.49
C GLU A 30 -5.30 -5.25 -10.88
N PRO A 31 -4.47 -4.84 -9.90
CA PRO A 31 -3.32 -5.62 -9.48
C PRO A 31 -3.84 -6.99 -9.08
N THR A 32 -3.53 -8.01 -9.88
CA THR A 32 -4.13 -9.34 -9.72
C THR A 32 -3.68 -9.90 -8.40
N VAL A 33 -4.55 -9.79 -7.41
CA VAL A 33 -4.28 -10.24 -6.05
C VAL A 33 -4.26 -11.76 -6.08
N GLY A 34 -3.07 -12.34 -6.01
CA GLY A 34 -2.90 -13.78 -6.07
C GLY A 34 -3.62 -14.46 -4.91
N GLU A 35 -4.62 -15.29 -5.22
CA GLU A 35 -5.25 -16.29 -4.35
C GLU A 35 -4.26 -17.44 -4.06
N GLY A 36 -3.04 -17.10 -3.68
CA GLY A 36 -1.98 -18.05 -3.36
C GLY A 36 -1.95 -18.28 -1.86
N VAL A 37 -2.06 -19.54 -1.44
CA VAL A 37 -1.68 -19.95 -0.09
C VAL A 37 -0.21 -19.59 0.10
N LEU A 38 0.06 -18.46 0.78
CA LEU A 38 1.42 -18.05 1.11
C LEU A 38 2.05 -19.14 1.97
N HIS A 39 3.07 -19.80 1.45
CA HIS A 39 3.85 -20.75 2.24
C HIS A 39 4.77 -19.92 3.14
N GLU A 40 4.71 -20.15 4.45
CA GLU A 40 5.57 -19.47 5.44
C GLU A 40 7.06 -19.59 5.08
N GLU A 41 7.45 -20.68 4.42
CA GLU A 41 8.81 -20.93 3.97
C GLU A 41 9.26 -19.97 2.87
N ASP A 42 8.37 -19.60 1.94
CA ASP A 42 8.64 -18.62 0.89
C ASP A 42 8.84 -17.22 1.48
N VAL A 43 8.00 -16.84 2.45
CA VAL A 43 8.12 -15.56 3.16
C VAL A 43 9.44 -15.51 3.93
N ARG A 44 9.80 -16.61 4.61
CA ARG A 44 11.06 -16.72 5.33
C ARG A 44 12.27 -16.60 4.40
N ALA A 45 12.24 -17.23 3.22
CA ALA A 45 13.31 -17.11 2.23
C ALA A 45 13.46 -15.67 1.74
N ALA A 46 12.35 -15.02 1.37
CA ALA A 46 12.34 -13.62 0.92
C ALA A 46 12.88 -12.65 1.99
N ILE A 47 12.56 -12.87 3.27
CA ILE A 47 13.11 -12.06 4.37
C ILE A 47 14.62 -12.21 4.47
N LEU A 48 15.17 -13.41 4.29
CA LEU A 48 16.62 -13.63 4.34
C LEU A 48 17.34 -12.97 3.16
N GLU A 49 16.74 -13.02 1.96
CA GLU A 49 17.25 -12.28 0.79
C GLU A 49 17.24 -10.76 1.04
N LEU A 50 16.18 -10.23 1.66
CA LEU A 50 16.10 -8.81 2.03
C LEU A 50 17.20 -8.41 3.03
N VAL A 51 17.50 -9.28 4.00
CA VAL A 51 18.59 -9.08 4.95
C VAL A 51 19.92 -9.05 4.22
N ASP A 52 20.14 -9.95 3.26
CA ASP A 52 21.37 -9.99 2.48
C ASP A 52 21.53 -8.73 1.62
N LEU A 53 20.45 -8.29 0.95
CA LEU A 53 20.41 -7.04 0.19
C LEU A 53 20.74 -5.83 1.08
N ALA A 54 20.18 -5.76 2.29
CA ALA A 54 20.49 -4.68 3.21
C ALA A 54 21.99 -4.62 3.54
N ILE A 55 22.65 -5.77 3.69
CA ILE A 55 24.10 -5.83 3.90
C ILE A 55 24.90 -5.37 2.68
N GLU A 56 24.41 -5.65 1.48
CA GLU A 56 25.00 -5.17 0.23
C GLU A 56 24.88 -3.63 0.14
N GLU A 57 23.74 -3.09 0.56
CA GLU A 57 23.43 -1.66 0.67
C GLU A 57 24.03 -0.99 1.95
N GLU A 58 25.21 -1.45 2.37
CA GLU A 58 26.01 -0.87 3.47
C GLU A 58 25.41 -0.95 4.89
N PHE A 59 24.35 -1.74 5.12
CA PHE A 59 23.91 -2.01 6.49
C PHE A 59 25.02 -2.70 7.30
N PRO A 60 25.23 -2.34 8.59
CA PRO A 60 26.36 -2.87 9.34
C PRO A 60 26.30 -4.40 9.48
N ARG A 61 27.34 -5.06 8.96
CA ARG A 61 27.46 -6.53 8.89
C ARG A 61 27.40 -7.21 10.25
N GLU A 62 27.85 -6.52 11.29
CA GLU A 62 27.81 -7.00 12.68
C GLU A 62 26.39 -7.30 13.16
N PHE A 63 25.40 -6.54 12.67
CA PHE A 63 24.00 -6.70 13.05
C PHE A 63 23.23 -7.65 12.14
N LYS A 64 23.85 -8.28 11.14
CA LYS A 64 23.15 -9.20 10.20
C LYS A 64 22.31 -10.27 10.92
N LYS A 65 22.88 -10.89 11.95
CA LYS A 65 22.20 -11.94 12.74
C LYS A 65 21.05 -11.38 13.57
N GLU A 66 21.19 -10.16 14.08
CA GLU A 66 20.17 -9.51 14.88
C GLU A 66 19.02 -9.01 14.00
N LEU A 67 19.34 -8.42 12.85
CA LEU A 67 18.39 -8.02 11.83
C LEU A 67 17.55 -9.20 11.35
N ALA A 68 18.19 -10.32 10.98
CA ALA A 68 17.46 -11.54 10.61
C ALA A 68 16.55 -12.06 11.73
N ARG A 69 17.02 -12.00 12.98
CA ARG A 69 16.22 -12.42 14.15
C ARG A 69 14.99 -11.55 14.33
N ILE A 70 15.13 -10.23 14.21
CA ILE A 70 14.01 -9.28 14.37
C ILE A 70 13.03 -9.43 13.20
N ALA A 71 13.54 -9.51 11.97
CA ALA A 71 12.71 -9.63 10.78
C ALA A 71 11.88 -10.92 10.77
N LEU A 72 12.44 -12.03 11.27
CA LEU A 72 11.72 -13.31 11.39
C LEU A 72 10.89 -13.46 12.68
N ARG A 73 11.01 -12.53 13.63
CA ARG A 73 10.31 -12.64 14.93
C ARG A 73 8.84 -12.27 14.82
N PHE A 74 8.50 -11.39 13.89
CA PHE A 74 7.14 -10.87 13.74
C PHE A 74 6.60 -11.28 12.36
N ASP A 75 5.35 -11.74 12.32
CA ASP A 75 4.63 -12.01 11.07
C ASP A 75 4.14 -10.69 10.44
N LEU A 76 5.08 -9.85 10.03
CA LEU A 76 4.82 -8.54 9.42
C LEU A 76 4.90 -8.57 7.89
N PHE A 77 5.67 -9.51 7.34
CA PHE A 77 6.00 -9.52 5.93
C PHE A 77 5.07 -10.45 5.15
N ARG A 78 4.73 -10.02 3.93
CA ARG A 78 3.92 -10.79 2.99
C ARG A 78 4.59 -10.71 1.63
N VAL A 79 4.72 -11.84 0.93
CA VAL A 79 5.28 -11.89 -0.44
C VAL A 79 4.23 -11.47 -1.47
N ARG A 80 2.94 -11.61 -1.14
CA ARG A 80 1.81 -11.11 -1.93
C ARG A 80 0.83 -10.42 -1.01
N LEU A 81 0.31 -9.27 -1.44
CA LEU A 81 -0.84 -8.65 -0.79
C LEU A 81 -2.06 -9.54 -1.06
N GLY A 82 -2.77 -9.93 0.00
CA GLY A 82 -4.03 -10.64 -0.10
C GLY A 82 -5.16 -9.69 -0.50
N ALA A 83 -6.30 -10.23 -0.94
CA ALA A 83 -7.43 -9.41 -1.36
C ALA A 83 -7.85 -8.57 -0.16
N ASP A 84 -8.03 -7.27 -0.37
CA ASP A 84 -8.50 -6.40 0.70
C ASP A 84 -9.83 -6.99 1.18
N PRO A 85 -9.98 -7.40 2.46
CA PRO A 85 -11.19 -8.02 2.92
C PRO A 85 -12.37 -7.09 2.61
N PRO A 86 -13.48 -7.61 2.06
CA PRO A 86 -14.58 -6.77 1.61
C PRO A 86 -15.00 -5.88 2.76
N ALA A 87 -14.96 -4.57 2.52
CA ALA A 87 -15.31 -3.58 3.51
C ALA A 87 -16.68 -3.96 4.10
N LYS A 88 -16.71 -4.35 5.38
CA LYS A 88 -17.97 -4.65 6.10
C LYS A 88 -18.75 -3.38 6.44
N VAL A 89 -18.49 -2.31 5.71
CA VAL A 89 -19.04 -0.98 5.95
C VAL A 89 -20.05 -0.75 4.83
N PRO A 90 -21.32 -0.53 5.15
CA PRO A 90 -22.30 -0.20 4.13
C PRO A 90 -21.84 1.10 3.41
N PRO A 91 -22.05 1.20 2.08
CA PRO A 91 -21.63 2.36 1.32
C PRO A 91 -22.26 3.63 1.89
N MET A 92 -21.46 4.70 1.96
CA MET A 92 -21.91 6.00 2.45
C MET A 92 -23.04 6.51 1.57
N ARG A 93 -24.21 6.75 2.16
CA ARG A 93 -25.35 7.34 1.45
C ARG A 93 -25.14 8.85 1.39
N ILE A 94 -24.84 9.36 0.20
CA ILE A 94 -24.82 10.79 -0.09
C ILE A 94 -26.29 11.25 -0.15
N ARG A 95 -26.61 12.36 0.53
CA ARG A 95 -27.94 13.00 0.54
C ARG A 95 -27.89 14.30 -0.21
#